data_AF-A0A2E3WZV1-F1
#
_entry.id   AF-A0A2E3WZV1-F1
#
_cell.length_a   1.000
_cell.length_b   1.000
_cell.length_c   1.000
_cell.angle_alpha   90.00
_cell.angle_beta   90.00
_cell.angle_gamma   90.00
#
_symmetry.space_group_name_H-M   'P 1'
#
loop_
_entity.id
_entity.type
_entity.pdbx_description
1 polymer ?
#
loop_
_entity_poly.entity_id
_entity_poly.type
_entity_poly.pdbx_seq_one_letter_code
_entity_poly.pdbx_strand_id
1 'polypeptide(L)'
;MVIGLATFSAAAATDWLRSANGRRSVAIVLFYLTLGTLLMTVAGTYIERSEVHQSAYGTDWNDMSSFREDIKAQNLTTTSIVSSPLLLEEIQSPSDTVFVISGVERDTISLPSFSGDSSVINLVEGLGYSNSEIEAIRTFVERGGTLIMLDDFGYSQGLAEDFGLGFSGHQLYDTQTWDPSLDYNFVWSNITNGFNYTSSSGPKTETNPCTADGDIDGVPDFLDVDSSNPSVGFERLPTSTDLGLCAHRWDSITQQYDTDPGYDLLLNQPSAFDKDLSGDENQNLYAIGYSSQDAYLDTNDDGKLTVGFSGSEVGADEQGPFATYIKYCRSRNCDNADSGRAFFVTDGSLLINALYDTVGVAEGAYGDLNKTVPDNDNRRWVLDALAEALMSGDGEISAEAQVIFDESRHQQPSFMGDTYNLLYYILIYFTNDWMAMLIMFLGLFVMFEFIIIKKTDPEPWRHVFSIIYYGYGDAARYEYYANPKKIKQILLTRVRNVNSLSREEFDALPARELQKMVDDPVLVKFIFEDRRYSMEEVIAVIKRIKTWGRR
;
A
#
# COMPACT_ATOMS: atom_id res chain seq x y z
N MET A 1 -28.46 -0.10 -35.23
CA MET A 1 -29.17 1.19 -35.36
C MET A 1 -28.31 2.07 -36.25
N VAL A 2 -28.63 2.14 -37.54
CA VAL A 2 -27.87 2.92 -38.53
C VAL A 2 -28.18 4.39 -38.30
N ILE A 3 -27.23 5.12 -37.74
CA ILE A 3 -27.33 6.57 -37.57
C ILE A 3 -27.14 7.17 -38.96
N GLY A 4 -28.24 7.62 -39.57
CA GLY A 4 -28.21 8.35 -40.83
C GLY A 4 -27.43 9.65 -40.66
N LEU A 5 -26.28 9.77 -41.33
CA LEU A 5 -25.59 11.04 -41.51
C LEU A 5 -26.46 11.94 -42.38
N ALA A 6 -27.22 12.83 -41.75
CA ALA A 6 -27.79 13.98 -42.44
C ALA A 6 -26.64 14.89 -42.89
N THR A 7 -26.56 15.15 -44.19
CA THR A 7 -25.66 16.12 -44.79
C THR A 7 -26.04 17.53 -44.31
N PHE A 8 -25.42 17.98 -43.21
CA PHE A 8 -25.52 19.37 -42.77
C PHE A 8 -24.85 20.28 -43.82
N SER A 9 -25.60 21.23 -44.36
CA SER A 9 -25.01 22.29 -45.19
C SER A 9 -24.13 23.19 -44.32
N ALA A 10 -23.04 23.73 -44.87
CA ALA A 10 -22.11 24.61 -44.14
C ALA A 10 -22.81 25.84 -43.52
N ALA A 11 -23.90 26.30 -44.13
CA ALA A 11 -24.74 27.38 -43.61
C ALA A 11 -25.57 26.95 -42.38
N ALA A 12 -26.14 25.74 -42.38
CA ALA A 12 -26.90 25.22 -41.24
C ALA A 12 -25.99 24.93 -40.03
N ALA A 13 -24.76 24.48 -40.27
CA ALA A 13 -23.76 24.27 -39.22
C ALA A 13 -23.34 25.58 -38.56
N THR A 14 -23.15 26.66 -39.35
CA THR A 14 -22.75 27.98 -38.84
C THR A 14 -23.86 28.66 -38.03
N ASP A 15 -25.12 28.54 -38.46
CA ASP A 15 -26.26 29.04 -37.69
C ASP A 15 -26.50 28.24 -36.41
N TRP A 16 -26.33 26.91 -36.45
CA TRP A 16 -26.40 26.07 -35.26
C TRP A 16 -25.32 26.43 -34.24
N LEU A 17 -24.08 26.63 -34.67
CA LEU A 17 -22.95 27.08 -33.84
C LEU A 17 -23.20 28.44 -33.18
N ARG A 18 -23.95 29.34 -33.82
CA ARG A 18 -24.33 30.65 -33.26
C ARG A 18 -25.49 30.55 -32.26
N SER A 19 -26.28 29.49 -32.28
CA SER A 19 -27.40 29.29 -31.35
C SER A 19 -26.92 28.96 -29.91
N ALA A 20 -27.74 29.27 -28.90
CA ALA A 20 -27.42 28.96 -27.50
C ALA A 20 -27.24 27.45 -27.25
N ASN A 21 -28.02 26.61 -27.93
CA ASN A 21 -27.91 25.15 -27.85
C ASN A 21 -26.64 24.62 -28.53
N GLY A 22 -26.25 25.16 -29.68
CA GLY A 22 -25.01 24.75 -30.36
C GLY A 22 -23.76 25.16 -29.59
N ARG A 23 -23.71 26.38 -29.05
CA ARG A 23 -22.61 26.81 -28.17
C ARG A 23 -22.48 25.92 -26.93
N ARG A 24 -23.62 25.53 -26.32
CA ARG A 24 -23.64 24.60 -25.18
C ARG A 24 -23.12 23.21 -25.56
N SER A 25 -23.56 22.64 -26.68
CA SER A 25 -23.09 21.33 -27.13
C SER A 25 -21.60 21.33 -27.46
N VAL A 26 -21.09 22.38 -28.11
CA VAL A 26 -19.65 22.53 -28.38
C VAL A 26 -18.85 22.68 -27.08
N ALA A 27 -19.33 23.45 -26.12
CA ALA A 27 -18.67 23.58 -24.82
C ALA A 27 -18.63 22.25 -24.06
N ILE A 28 -19.70 21.45 -24.11
CA ILE A 28 -19.75 20.12 -23.50
C ILE A 28 -18.77 19.16 -24.20
N VAL A 29 -18.72 19.18 -25.54
CA VAL A 29 -17.77 18.35 -26.30
C VAL A 29 -16.33 18.75 -26.00
N LEU A 30 -16.01 20.05 -26.00
CA LEU A 30 -14.67 20.55 -25.65
C LEU A 30 -14.30 20.21 -24.20
N PHE A 31 -15.26 20.28 -23.26
CA PHE A 31 -15.06 19.85 -21.88
C PHE A 31 -14.72 18.36 -21.78
N TYR A 32 -15.48 17.48 -22.43
CA TYR A 32 -15.16 16.04 -22.41
C TYR A 32 -13.89 15.71 -23.18
N LEU A 33 -13.57 16.45 -24.25
CA LEU A 33 -12.34 16.26 -25.01
C LEU A 33 -11.13 16.69 -24.17
N THR A 34 -11.18 17.85 -23.53
CA THR A 34 -10.13 18.30 -22.59
C THR A 34 -9.99 17.38 -21.39
N LEU A 35 -11.10 16.92 -20.79
CA LEU A 35 -11.10 15.92 -19.73
C LEU A 35 -10.47 14.59 -20.22
N GLY A 36 -10.78 14.17 -21.44
CA GLY A 36 -10.21 12.97 -22.06
C GLY A 36 -8.71 13.11 -22.32
N THR A 37 -8.25 14.27 -22.81
CA THR A 37 -6.81 14.55 -22.99
C THR A 37 -6.09 14.61 -21.65
N LEU A 38 -6.71 15.19 -20.62
CA LEU A 38 -6.15 15.25 -19.27
C LEU A 38 -6.07 13.84 -18.65
N LEU A 39 -7.10 13.03 -18.82
CA LEU A 39 -7.08 11.61 -18.43
C LEU A 39 -6.03 10.82 -19.21
N MET A 40 -5.87 11.04 -20.52
CA MET A 40 -4.87 10.35 -21.34
C MET A 40 -3.44 10.79 -21.05
N THR A 41 -3.23 12.04 -20.64
CA THR A 41 -1.90 12.53 -20.22
C THR A 41 -1.53 11.97 -18.85
N VAL A 42 -2.47 11.95 -17.90
CA VAL A 42 -2.29 11.25 -16.62
C VAL A 42 -2.10 9.75 -16.83
N ALA A 43 -2.91 9.09 -17.67
CA ALA A 43 -2.69 7.68 -18.00
C ALA A 43 -1.36 7.47 -18.72
N GLY A 44 -0.93 8.42 -19.55
CA GLY A 44 0.36 8.41 -20.24
C GLY A 44 1.57 8.39 -19.30
N THR A 45 1.50 9.09 -18.16
CA THR A 45 2.57 9.04 -17.13
C THR A 45 2.63 7.69 -16.41
N TYR A 46 1.59 6.86 -16.50
CA TYR A 46 1.60 5.47 -16.00
C TYR A 46 1.89 4.43 -17.10
N ILE A 47 2.16 4.86 -18.35
CA ILE A 47 2.47 3.97 -19.49
C ILE A 47 3.98 3.88 -19.77
N GLU A 48 4.79 4.78 -19.22
CA GLU A 48 6.23 4.55 -19.13
C GLU A 48 6.45 3.37 -18.19
N ARG A 49 6.75 2.21 -18.79
CA ARG A 49 7.28 1.04 -18.08
C ARG A 49 8.61 1.50 -17.48
N SER A 50 8.61 1.91 -16.21
CA SER A 50 9.87 1.91 -15.48
C SER A 50 10.26 0.45 -15.28
N GLU A 51 11.57 0.19 -15.28
CA GLU A 51 12.08 -1.16 -15.18
C GLU A 51 11.73 -1.67 -13.79
N VAL A 52 10.93 -2.73 -13.71
CA VAL A 52 10.60 -3.39 -12.45
C VAL A 52 11.86 -4.09 -11.98
N HIS A 53 12.33 -3.80 -10.79
CA HIS A 53 13.50 -4.44 -10.21
C HIS A 53 13.22 -4.84 -8.76
N GLN A 54 14.09 -5.69 -8.20
CA GLN A 54 14.06 -6.12 -6.79
C GLN A 54 12.74 -6.78 -6.34
N SER A 55 11.88 -7.18 -7.28
CA SER A 55 10.66 -7.92 -6.94
C SER A 55 11.01 -9.36 -6.58
N ALA A 56 10.42 -9.89 -5.53
CA ALA A 56 10.54 -11.31 -5.19
C ALA A 56 9.78 -12.22 -6.17
N TYR A 57 8.91 -11.63 -7.00
CA TYR A 57 8.05 -12.34 -7.95
C TYR A 57 8.46 -12.15 -9.41
N GLY A 58 9.37 -11.22 -9.68
CA GLY A 58 10.13 -11.16 -10.93
C GLY A 58 11.08 -12.35 -11.08
N THR A 59 11.81 -12.42 -12.19
CA THR A 59 12.76 -13.53 -12.48
C THR A 59 14.03 -13.03 -13.18
N ASP A 60 14.21 -11.73 -13.32
CA ASP A 60 15.36 -11.14 -13.98
C ASP A 60 16.59 -11.11 -13.03
N TRP A 61 17.76 -10.75 -13.54
CA TRP A 61 19.02 -10.74 -12.77
C TRP A 61 18.98 -9.78 -11.56
N ASN A 62 18.16 -8.74 -11.64
CA ASN A 62 17.98 -7.69 -10.63
C ASN A 62 16.74 -7.92 -9.74
N ASP A 63 16.07 -9.07 -9.83
CA ASP A 63 14.94 -9.48 -8.97
C ASP A 63 15.42 -10.37 -7.80
N MET A 64 14.54 -10.73 -6.87
CA MET A 64 14.86 -11.53 -5.66
C MET A 64 14.28 -12.95 -5.69
N SER A 65 14.06 -13.51 -6.89
CA SER A 65 13.38 -14.80 -7.04
C SER A 65 14.14 -15.98 -6.44
N SER A 66 15.48 -15.99 -6.53
CA SER A 66 16.32 -17.06 -5.99
C SER A 66 16.23 -17.15 -4.48
N PHE A 67 16.24 -16.00 -3.81
CA PHE A 67 16.01 -15.93 -2.37
C PHE A 67 14.64 -16.51 -1.99
N ARG A 68 13.59 -16.13 -2.72
CA ARG A 68 12.25 -16.71 -2.50
C ARG A 68 12.20 -18.21 -2.78
N GLU A 69 12.93 -18.70 -3.78
CA GLU A 69 13.00 -20.12 -4.11
C GLU A 69 13.71 -20.94 -3.03
N ASP A 70 14.78 -20.41 -2.43
CA ASP A 70 15.44 -21.03 -1.27
C ASP A 70 14.48 -21.14 -0.08
N ILE A 71 13.72 -20.09 0.22
CA ILE A 71 12.70 -20.13 1.30
C ILE A 71 11.67 -21.23 1.02
N LYS A 72 11.18 -21.33 -0.22
CA LYS A 72 10.23 -22.38 -0.63
C LYS A 72 10.83 -23.77 -0.54
N ALA A 73 12.10 -23.94 -0.86
CA ALA A 73 12.81 -25.22 -0.75
C ALA A 73 12.87 -25.71 0.71
N GLN A 74 12.82 -24.79 1.68
CA GLN A 74 12.80 -25.07 3.12
C GLN A 74 11.38 -25.26 3.69
N ASN A 75 10.37 -25.44 2.84
CA ASN A 75 8.95 -25.58 3.22
C ASN A 75 8.34 -24.39 3.99
N LEU A 76 8.97 -23.21 3.93
CA LEU A 76 8.39 -21.99 4.46
C LEU A 76 7.35 -21.41 3.50
N THR A 77 6.30 -20.82 4.07
CA THR A 77 5.28 -20.14 3.27
C THR A 77 5.78 -18.76 2.84
N THR A 78 5.59 -18.41 1.56
CA THR A 78 5.98 -17.10 1.02
C THR A 78 4.74 -16.37 0.52
N THR A 79 4.55 -15.13 0.96
CA THR A 79 3.44 -14.28 0.53
C THR A 79 3.96 -12.89 0.16
N SER A 80 3.12 -12.09 -0.51
CA SER A 80 3.45 -10.69 -0.81
C SER A 80 2.32 -9.76 -0.45
N ILE A 81 2.70 -8.57 0.01
CA ILE A 81 1.80 -7.44 0.21
C ILE A 81 1.96 -6.51 -0.97
N VAL A 82 0.98 -6.48 -1.86
CA VAL A 82 1.04 -5.67 -3.10
C VAL A 82 0.41 -4.28 -2.92
N SER A 83 -0.18 -4.00 -1.76
CA SER A 83 -1.06 -2.85 -1.58
C SER A 83 -0.68 -1.91 -0.46
N SER A 84 -0.63 -2.41 0.78
CA SER A 84 -0.22 -1.60 1.93
C SER A 84 0.24 -2.48 3.09
N PRO A 85 1.35 -2.11 3.76
CA PRO A 85 1.78 -2.72 5.01
C PRO A 85 0.78 -2.61 6.16
N LEU A 86 -0.30 -1.83 6.04
CA LEU A 86 -1.40 -1.80 7.01
C LEU A 86 -2.01 -3.18 7.30
N LEU A 87 -1.86 -4.15 6.37
CA LEU A 87 -2.31 -5.53 6.56
C LEU A 87 -1.51 -6.30 7.62
N LEU A 88 -0.32 -5.82 8.00
CA LEU A 88 0.51 -6.47 9.03
C LEU A 88 -0.20 -6.52 10.40
N GLU A 89 -1.14 -5.62 10.66
CA GLU A 89 -1.93 -5.64 11.89
C GLU A 89 -2.81 -6.89 12.02
N GLU A 90 -3.26 -7.46 10.89
CA GLU A 90 -4.14 -8.63 10.85
C GLU A 90 -3.41 -9.96 11.04
N ILE A 91 -2.07 -9.95 11.02
CA ILE A 91 -1.25 -11.16 11.20
C ILE A 91 -1.45 -11.71 12.62
N GLN A 92 -1.77 -13.00 12.74
CA GLN A 92 -2.08 -13.64 14.02
C GLN A 92 -0.83 -13.94 14.85
N SER A 93 0.24 -14.41 14.19
CA SER A 93 1.50 -14.83 14.83
C SER A 93 2.68 -14.04 14.27
N PRO A 94 2.89 -12.78 14.71
CA PRO A 94 4.01 -11.96 14.25
C PRO A 94 5.38 -12.56 14.56
N SER A 95 5.56 -13.25 15.69
CA SER A 95 6.83 -13.90 16.07
C SER A 95 7.34 -14.88 15.03
N ASP A 96 6.43 -15.54 14.31
CA ASP A 96 6.75 -16.56 13.30
C ASP A 96 6.73 -15.94 11.89
N THR A 97 6.81 -14.61 11.77
CA THR A 97 6.73 -13.90 10.50
C THR A 97 7.95 -13.00 10.29
N VAL A 98 8.54 -13.11 9.10
CA VAL A 98 9.56 -12.17 8.62
C VAL A 98 8.94 -11.29 7.53
N PHE A 99 9.06 -9.97 7.67
CA PHE A 99 8.65 -9.01 6.67
C PHE A 99 9.89 -8.41 5.99
N VAL A 100 9.97 -8.51 4.66
CA VAL A 100 11.13 -8.10 3.85
C VAL A 100 10.74 -6.91 2.99
N ILE A 101 11.47 -5.80 3.15
CA ILE A 101 11.41 -4.60 2.33
C ILE A 101 12.75 -4.48 1.62
N SER A 102 12.75 -4.35 0.29
CA SER A 102 13.97 -4.19 -0.50
C SER A 102 13.78 -3.16 -1.59
N GLY A 103 14.64 -2.14 -1.64
CA GLY A 103 14.72 -1.18 -2.75
C GLY A 103 13.40 -0.47 -3.04
N VAL A 104 13.01 0.48 -2.19
CA VAL A 104 11.72 1.16 -2.30
C VAL A 104 11.70 2.08 -3.53
N GLU A 105 11.00 1.69 -4.59
CA GLU A 105 11.01 2.41 -5.88
C GLU A 105 10.06 3.61 -5.96
N ARG A 106 9.03 3.62 -5.10
CA ARG A 106 7.88 4.52 -5.26
C ARG A 106 7.54 5.22 -3.94
N ASP A 107 7.31 6.53 -4.05
CA ASP A 107 6.82 7.36 -2.95
C ASP A 107 5.36 7.05 -2.60
N THR A 108 4.98 7.34 -1.35
CA THR A 108 3.59 7.24 -0.92
C THR A 108 2.68 8.12 -1.75
N ILE A 109 1.47 7.63 -1.96
CA ILE A 109 0.39 8.50 -2.40
C ILE A 109 -0.05 9.24 -1.15
N SER A 110 0.45 10.48 -0.99
CA SER A 110 0.10 11.35 0.13
C SER A 110 -1.41 11.58 0.17
N LEU A 111 -2.10 10.81 1.01
CA LEU A 111 -3.49 11.07 1.36
C LEU A 111 -3.50 11.89 2.66
N PRO A 112 -4.50 12.75 2.88
CA PRO A 112 -4.62 13.45 4.15
C PRO A 112 -4.79 12.43 5.29
N SER A 113 -3.78 12.31 6.14
CA SER A 113 -3.81 11.50 7.36
C SER A 113 -4.05 12.39 8.57
N PHE A 114 -4.79 11.87 9.55
CA PHE A 114 -5.21 12.63 10.73
C PHE A 114 -4.53 12.04 11.96
N SER A 115 -3.31 12.51 12.26
CA SER A 115 -2.62 12.14 13.48
C SER A 115 -3.32 12.72 14.71
N GLY A 116 -3.38 11.95 15.80
CA GLY A 116 -3.89 12.42 17.10
C GLY A 116 -2.98 13.43 17.81
N ASP A 117 -1.86 13.78 17.20
CA ASP A 117 -0.83 14.67 17.72
C ASP A 117 -1.04 16.14 17.33
N SER A 118 -0.01 16.99 17.54
CA SER A 118 -0.05 18.45 17.45
C SER A 118 -0.65 19.04 16.15
N SER A 119 -0.64 18.28 15.05
CA SER A 119 -1.41 18.56 13.83
C SER A 119 -2.55 17.56 13.66
N VAL A 120 -3.78 18.07 13.69
CA VAL A 120 -4.99 17.26 13.46
C VAL A 120 -5.06 16.73 12.02
N ILE A 121 -4.39 17.38 11.07
CA ILE A 121 -4.38 17.03 9.64
C ILE A 121 -2.95 17.14 9.12
N ASN A 122 -2.37 16.04 8.66
CA ASN A 122 -1.15 16.02 7.87
C ASN A 122 -1.51 15.88 6.39
N LEU A 123 -1.08 16.86 5.60
CA LEU A 123 -1.33 16.94 4.16
C LEU A 123 -0.11 16.52 3.33
N VAL A 124 1.01 16.26 4.01
CA VAL A 124 2.28 15.83 3.44
C VAL A 124 2.72 14.65 4.28
N GLU A 125 2.95 13.52 3.63
CA GLU A 125 3.44 12.29 4.27
C GLU A 125 4.95 12.18 4.08
N GLY A 126 5.58 11.33 4.89
CA GLY A 126 6.98 10.99 4.71
C GLY A 126 7.22 10.31 3.37
N LEU A 127 8.48 10.34 2.93
CA LEU A 127 8.89 9.58 1.76
C LEU A 127 8.58 8.09 2.00
N GLY A 128 8.03 7.43 0.98
CA GLY A 128 7.95 5.97 0.84
C GLY A 128 6.89 5.27 1.65
N TYR A 129 6.72 5.55 2.93
CA TYR A 129 5.63 5.00 3.75
C TYR A 129 4.85 6.09 4.49
N SER A 130 3.53 5.94 4.57
CA SER A 130 2.67 6.85 5.31
C SER A 130 2.92 6.64 6.80
N ASN A 131 2.62 7.64 7.63
CA ASN A 131 2.80 7.51 9.09
C ASN A 131 2.04 6.29 9.65
N SER A 132 0.85 6.00 9.13
CA SER A 132 0.05 4.83 9.52
C SER A 132 0.69 3.52 9.09
N GLU A 133 1.32 3.46 7.91
CA GLU A 133 2.06 2.27 7.47
C GLU A 133 3.32 2.05 8.30
N ILE A 134 4.05 3.13 8.62
CA ILE A 134 5.22 3.10 9.51
C ILE A 134 4.80 2.58 10.90
N GLU A 135 3.72 3.11 11.46
CA GLU A 135 3.19 2.66 12.77
C GLU A 135 2.77 1.18 12.74
N ALA A 136 2.15 0.71 11.65
CA ALA A 136 1.79 -0.70 11.48
C ALA A 136 3.02 -1.61 11.43
N ILE A 137 4.07 -1.23 10.67
CA ILE A 137 5.34 -1.97 10.59
C ILE A 137 6.03 -1.99 11.96
N ARG A 138 6.11 -0.84 12.64
CA ARG A 138 6.67 -0.72 13.98
C ARG A 138 5.93 -1.62 14.98
N THR A 139 4.61 -1.57 14.96
CA THR A 139 3.75 -2.40 15.83
C THR A 139 3.93 -3.88 15.53
N PHE A 140 4.10 -4.26 14.26
CA PHE A 140 4.42 -5.63 13.87
C PHE A 140 5.74 -6.12 14.51
N VAL A 141 6.80 -5.32 14.42
CA VAL A 141 8.07 -5.61 15.10
C VAL A 141 7.86 -5.66 16.61
N GLU A 142 7.19 -4.68 17.21
CA GLU A 142 6.91 -4.70 18.66
C GLU A 142 6.16 -5.96 19.12
N ARG A 143 5.27 -6.52 18.28
CA ARG A 143 4.53 -7.76 18.57
C ARG A 143 5.37 -9.04 18.44
N GLY A 144 6.64 -8.94 18.10
CA GLY A 144 7.56 -10.08 17.97
C GLY A 144 8.04 -10.33 16.54
N GLY A 145 7.51 -9.61 15.55
CA GLY A 145 7.89 -9.76 14.16
C GLY A 145 9.34 -9.39 13.86
N THR A 146 9.87 -9.97 12.79
CA THR A 146 11.19 -9.63 12.28
C THR A 146 11.06 -8.81 10.99
N LEU A 147 11.67 -7.64 10.95
CA LEU A 147 11.78 -6.79 9.76
C LEU A 147 13.17 -6.95 9.14
N ILE A 148 13.25 -7.16 7.83
CA ILE A 148 14.48 -7.00 7.05
C ILE A 148 14.23 -5.85 6.08
N MET A 149 14.98 -4.78 6.23
CA MET A 149 14.87 -3.56 5.44
C MET A 149 16.19 -3.29 4.75
N LEU A 150 16.14 -3.32 3.41
CA LEU A 150 17.26 -3.11 2.52
C LEU A 150 16.94 -1.89 1.68
N ASP A 151 17.62 -0.78 1.91
CA ASP A 151 17.42 0.43 1.12
C ASP A 151 18.68 1.28 1.12
N ASP A 152 18.88 2.09 0.08
CA ASP A 152 20.08 2.89 -0.14
C ASP A 152 19.78 4.40 -0.07
N PHE A 153 19.39 4.99 -1.20
CA PHE A 153 18.91 6.36 -1.39
C PHE A 153 17.39 6.45 -1.34
N GLY A 154 16.74 5.29 -1.18
CA GLY A 154 15.33 5.10 -1.40
C GLY A 154 14.43 5.80 -0.40
N TYR A 155 13.13 5.58 -0.60
CA TYR A 155 12.10 6.30 0.13
C TYR A 155 11.84 5.73 1.53
N SER A 156 12.62 4.79 2.07
CA SER A 156 12.37 4.22 3.41
C SER A 156 12.89 5.06 4.58
N GLN A 157 13.46 6.25 4.33
CA GLN A 157 13.99 7.16 5.37
C GLN A 157 13.00 7.38 6.53
N GLY A 158 11.72 7.61 6.25
CA GLY A 158 10.73 7.84 7.31
C GLY A 158 10.54 6.63 8.24
N LEU A 159 10.67 5.41 7.71
CA LEU A 159 10.64 4.19 8.50
C LEU A 159 11.91 4.03 9.33
N ALA A 160 13.09 4.32 8.76
CA ALA A 160 14.35 4.29 9.51
C ALA A 160 14.37 5.29 10.67
N GLU A 161 13.85 6.50 10.45
CA GLU A 161 13.76 7.57 11.47
C GLU A 161 12.88 7.17 12.67
N ASP A 162 11.80 6.43 12.44
CA ASP A 162 10.94 5.94 13.53
C ASP A 162 11.64 4.94 14.46
N PHE A 163 12.64 4.22 13.94
CA PHE A 163 13.55 3.39 14.72
C PHE A 163 14.74 4.17 15.31
N GLY A 164 14.90 5.46 14.99
CA GLY A 164 16.00 6.32 15.46
C GLY A 164 17.25 6.29 14.56
N LEU A 165 17.11 5.84 13.31
CA LEU A 165 18.17 5.77 12.31
C LEU A 165 17.98 6.83 11.23
N GLY A 166 19.05 7.18 10.51
CA GLY A 166 18.97 8.06 9.35
C GLY A 166 19.94 7.64 8.26
N PHE A 167 19.47 7.51 7.03
CA PHE A 167 20.34 7.35 5.87
C PHE A 167 21.01 8.69 5.55
N SER A 168 22.24 8.64 5.07
CA SER A 168 22.98 9.82 4.63
C SER A 168 22.40 10.40 3.34
N GLY A 169 21.75 9.57 2.51
CA GLY A 169 21.24 9.96 1.19
C GLY A 169 22.34 10.18 0.15
N HIS A 170 23.59 9.85 0.48
CA HIS A 170 24.76 10.02 -0.39
C HIS A 170 25.43 8.69 -0.68
N GLN A 171 26.08 8.58 -1.83
CA GLN A 171 26.72 7.33 -2.25
C GLN A 171 27.99 7.11 -1.43
N LEU A 172 28.14 5.91 -0.89
CA LEU A 172 29.32 5.48 -0.18
C LEU A 172 30.36 4.94 -1.17
N TYR A 173 31.56 5.51 -1.11
CA TYR A 173 32.73 5.04 -1.82
C TYR A 173 33.78 4.60 -0.80
N ASP A 174 34.34 3.41 -0.96
CA ASP A 174 35.42 2.92 -0.10
C ASP A 174 36.69 2.65 -0.92
N THR A 175 37.78 3.32 -0.59
CA THR A 175 39.03 3.18 -1.35
C THR A 175 39.83 1.93 -0.99
N GLN A 176 39.53 1.28 0.14
CA GLN A 176 40.18 0.05 0.60
C GLN A 176 39.37 -1.20 0.31
N THR A 177 38.05 -1.14 0.41
CA THR A 177 37.18 -2.32 0.37
C THR A 177 36.30 -2.42 -0.89
N TRP A 178 36.56 -1.62 -1.93
CA TRP A 178 35.87 -1.80 -3.21
C TRP A 178 36.34 -3.06 -3.96
N ASP A 179 35.46 -3.62 -4.81
CA ASP A 179 35.78 -4.82 -5.59
C ASP A 179 36.49 -4.49 -6.93
N PRO A 180 37.73 -4.94 -7.16
CA PRO A 180 38.47 -4.65 -8.39
C PRO A 180 37.96 -5.32 -9.66
N SER A 181 37.19 -6.41 -9.54
CA SER A 181 36.68 -7.19 -10.67
C SER A 181 35.37 -6.63 -11.21
N LEU A 182 34.56 -6.05 -10.32
CA LEU A 182 33.33 -5.35 -10.66
C LEU A 182 33.66 -3.89 -10.97
N ASP A 183 33.59 -2.99 -10.01
CA ASP A 183 34.07 -1.61 -10.08
C ASP A 183 33.91 -0.93 -8.71
N TYR A 184 34.26 0.36 -8.63
CA TYR A 184 34.22 1.16 -7.40
C TYR A 184 32.81 1.34 -6.81
N ASN A 185 31.74 0.98 -7.53
CA ASN A 185 30.38 1.00 -6.99
C ASN A 185 30.12 -0.19 -6.06
N PHE A 186 30.91 -1.26 -6.17
CA PHE A 186 30.77 -2.44 -5.35
C PHE A 186 31.71 -2.35 -4.16
N VAL A 187 31.16 -2.39 -2.95
CA VAL A 187 31.90 -2.20 -1.70
C VAL A 187 31.68 -3.40 -0.79
N TRP A 188 32.76 -3.95 -0.28
CA TRP A 188 32.74 -5.01 0.72
C TRP A 188 32.49 -4.43 2.12
N SER A 189 31.51 -5.00 2.81
CA SER A 189 31.19 -4.72 4.21
C SER A 189 31.51 -5.95 5.06
N ASN A 190 32.72 -5.98 5.61
CA ASN A 190 33.23 -7.13 6.35
C ASN A 190 32.79 -7.06 7.82
N ILE A 191 32.01 -8.04 8.23
CA ILE A 191 31.47 -8.18 9.58
C ILE A 191 32.25 -9.31 10.26
N THR A 192 33.02 -8.99 11.31
CA THR A 192 33.78 -10.02 12.05
C THR A 192 32.86 -10.94 12.86
N ASN A 193 31.74 -10.43 13.37
CA ASN A 193 30.77 -11.23 14.10
C ASN A 193 29.40 -10.56 14.05
N GLY A 194 28.43 -11.19 13.37
CA GLY A 194 27.07 -10.69 13.21
C GLY A 194 26.22 -10.66 14.50
N PHE A 195 26.73 -11.24 15.59
CA PHE A 195 26.01 -11.42 16.85
C PHE A 195 26.63 -10.60 18.01
N ASN A 196 27.43 -9.58 17.69
CA ASN A 196 28.06 -8.73 18.70
C ASN A 196 27.21 -7.49 19.01
N TYR A 197 26.33 -7.58 20.01
CA TYR A 197 25.35 -6.52 20.31
C TYR A 197 25.81 -5.52 21.35
N THR A 198 26.66 -5.89 22.32
CA THR A 198 27.17 -4.87 23.24
C THR A 198 28.67 -5.02 23.44
N SER A 199 29.31 -3.87 23.56
CA SER A 199 30.72 -3.75 23.94
C SER A 199 31.11 -4.45 25.25
N SER A 200 30.13 -4.85 26.08
CA SER A 200 30.34 -5.38 27.43
C SER A 200 30.00 -6.86 27.65
N SER A 201 29.13 -7.44 26.82
CA SER A 201 28.60 -8.81 27.02
C SER A 201 29.29 -9.89 26.20
N GLY A 202 30.22 -9.51 25.32
CA GLY A 202 30.80 -10.41 24.33
C GLY A 202 29.80 -10.82 23.23
N PRO A 203 30.25 -11.60 22.24
CA PRO A 203 29.41 -12.09 21.15
C PRO A 203 28.28 -12.99 21.67
N LYS A 204 27.14 -12.94 21.00
CA LYS A 204 25.92 -13.71 21.31
C LYS A 204 25.60 -14.73 20.22
N THR A 205 26.61 -15.47 19.76
CA THR A 205 26.46 -16.47 18.69
C THR A 205 25.44 -17.56 19.03
N GLU A 206 25.23 -17.83 20.32
CA GLU A 206 24.22 -18.76 20.85
C GLU A 206 22.77 -18.34 20.54
N THR A 207 22.51 -17.08 20.17
CA THR A 207 21.13 -16.63 19.85
C THR A 207 20.66 -17.10 18.49
N ASN A 208 21.57 -17.55 17.61
CA ASN A 208 21.21 -18.09 16.31
C ASN A 208 21.41 -19.62 16.32
N PRO A 209 20.35 -20.41 16.11
CA PRO A 209 20.45 -21.86 16.09
C PRO A 209 21.47 -22.42 15.09
N CYS A 210 21.76 -21.72 13.99
CA CYS A 210 22.76 -22.16 13.01
C CYS A 210 24.21 -21.98 13.48
N THR A 211 24.47 -21.16 14.50
CA THR A 211 25.83 -20.89 15.00
C THR A 211 26.00 -21.18 16.49
N ALA A 212 24.92 -21.57 17.18
CA ALA A 212 24.95 -21.99 18.57
C ALA A 212 25.70 -23.32 18.68
N ASP A 213 26.77 -23.33 19.48
CA ASP A 213 27.68 -24.46 19.68
C ASP A 213 28.23 -24.31 21.10
N GLY A 214 27.47 -24.83 22.06
CA GLY A 214 27.69 -24.60 23.48
C GLY A 214 28.94 -25.28 24.04
N ASP A 215 29.43 -26.32 23.37
CA ASP A 215 30.59 -27.11 23.79
C ASP A 215 31.84 -26.92 22.92
N ILE A 216 31.69 -26.20 21.81
CA ILE A 216 32.74 -25.71 20.91
C ILE A 216 33.46 -26.89 20.22
N ASP A 217 32.70 -27.91 19.84
CA ASP A 217 33.21 -29.05 19.06
C ASP A 217 33.10 -28.86 17.54
N GLY A 218 32.43 -27.79 17.10
CA GLY A 218 32.18 -27.44 15.71
C GLY A 218 30.89 -28.03 15.12
N VAL A 219 30.02 -28.60 15.96
CA VAL A 219 28.69 -29.08 15.61
C VAL A 219 27.64 -28.17 16.27
N PRO A 220 26.67 -27.64 15.51
CA PRO A 220 25.61 -26.84 16.12
C PRO A 220 24.75 -27.64 17.09
N ASP A 221 24.31 -26.98 18.17
CA ASP A 221 23.53 -27.59 19.26
C ASP A 221 22.30 -28.38 18.78
N PHE A 222 21.62 -27.91 17.73
CA PHE A 222 20.41 -28.57 17.19
C PHE A 222 20.69 -29.87 16.42
N LEU A 223 21.94 -30.09 15.99
CA LEU A 223 22.41 -31.30 15.32
C LEU A 223 23.23 -32.21 16.24
N ASP A 224 23.64 -31.69 17.39
CA ASP A 224 24.44 -32.39 18.36
C ASP A 224 23.58 -33.36 19.19
N VAL A 225 24.13 -34.56 19.42
CA VAL A 225 23.56 -35.57 20.31
C VAL A 225 23.68 -35.17 21.78
N ASP A 226 24.75 -34.47 22.14
CA ASP A 226 25.03 -34.00 23.50
C ASP A 226 25.78 -32.66 23.48
N SER A 227 25.04 -31.57 23.28
CA SER A 227 25.50 -30.16 23.20
C SER A 227 26.24 -29.61 24.43
N SER A 228 26.63 -30.48 25.35
CA SER A 228 27.41 -30.13 26.54
C SER A 228 28.75 -30.89 26.61
N ASN A 229 29.04 -31.75 25.64
CA ASN A 229 30.11 -32.73 25.69
C ASN A 229 30.95 -32.71 24.41
N PRO A 230 32.10 -32.00 24.41
CA PRO A 230 32.90 -31.72 23.20
C PRO A 230 33.55 -32.94 22.52
N SER A 231 33.26 -34.14 23.02
CA SER A 231 33.74 -35.43 22.48
C SER A 231 32.65 -36.16 21.69
N VAL A 232 31.44 -35.63 21.66
CA VAL A 232 30.26 -36.21 20.99
C VAL A 232 29.67 -35.11 20.14
N GLY A 233 29.65 -35.31 18.82
CA GLY A 233 28.95 -34.42 17.89
C GLY A 233 27.86 -35.18 17.15
N PHE A 234 27.87 -35.14 15.81
CA PHE A 234 26.86 -35.81 14.98
C PHE A 234 26.60 -37.30 15.31
N GLU A 235 25.32 -37.68 15.45
CA GLU A 235 24.93 -39.10 15.50
C GLU A 235 25.22 -39.81 14.16
N ARG A 236 24.97 -39.08 13.07
CA ARG A 236 25.12 -39.48 11.67
C ARG A 236 25.33 -38.24 10.81
N LEU A 237 25.81 -38.44 9.58
CA LEU A 237 25.87 -37.34 8.62
C LEU A 237 24.46 -36.72 8.43
N PRO A 238 24.34 -35.39 8.56
CA PRO A 238 23.05 -34.71 8.46
C PRO A 238 22.55 -34.73 7.02
N THR A 239 21.24 -34.87 6.84
CA THR A 239 20.56 -34.69 5.54
C THR A 239 20.03 -33.27 5.40
N SER A 240 19.64 -32.87 4.19
CA SER A 240 19.08 -31.53 3.95
C SER A 240 17.87 -31.21 4.83
N THR A 241 17.09 -32.23 5.20
CA THR A 241 15.96 -32.10 6.14
C THR A 241 16.39 -31.87 7.59
N ASP A 242 17.55 -32.40 8.00
CA ASP A 242 18.07 -32.19 9.35
C ASP A 242 18.65 -30.78 9.48
N LEU A 243 19.31 -30.29 8.42
CA LEU A 243 19.94 -28.97 8.39
C LEU A 243 18.94 -27.82 8.29
N GLY A 244 17.78 -28.03 7.66
CA GLY A 244 16.73 -27.01 7.51
C GLY A 244 17.26 -25.69 6.92
N LEU A 245 16.90 -24.56 7.54
CA LEU A 245 17.34 -23.23 7.12
C LEU A 245 18.84 -23.01 7.27
N CYS A 246 19.56 -23.85 8.02
CA CYS A 246 21.00 -23.77 8.18
C CYS A 246 21.79 -24.57 7.12
N ALA A 247 21.11 -25.12 6.11
CA ALA A 247 21.74 -25.98 5.11
C ALA A 247 22.83 -25.30 4.27
N HIS A 248 22.81 -23.97 4.17
CA HIS A 248 23.83 -23.19 3.46
C HIS A 248 25.19 -23.18 4.16
N ARG A 249 25.26 -23.55 5.45
CA ARG A 249 26.52 -23.70 6.22
C ARG A 249 27.14 -25.08 6.12
N TRP A 250 26.49 -26.02 5.45
CA TRP A 250 26.99 -27.39 5.30
C TRP A 250 27.69 -27.60 3.95
N ASP A 251 28.96 -27.98 3.99
CA ASP A 251 29.67 -28.43 2.79
C ASP A 251 29.56 -29.96 2.64
N SER A 252 28.77 -30.38 1.66
CA SER A 252 28.56 -31.80 1.35
C SER A 252 29.81 -32.54 0.83
N ILE A 253 30.82 -31.82 0.33
CA ILE A 253 32.07 -32.39 -0.20
C ILE A 253 33.07 -32.63 0.93
N THR A 254 33.33 -31.61 1.76
CA THR A 254 34.27 -31.73 2.89
C THR A 254 33.65 -32.36 4.12
N GLN A 255 32.31 -32.46 4.19
CA GLN A 255 31.54 -32.93 5.34
C GLN A 255 31.81 -32.09 6.60
N GLN A 256 32.01 -30.78 6.40
CA GLN A 256 32.26 -29.81 7.46
C GLN A 256 31.08 -28.84 7.55
N TYR A 257 30.78 -28.46 8.79
CA TYR A 257 29.83 -27.41 9.09
C TYR A 257 30.58 -26.11 9.37
N ASP A 258 30.15 -25.02 8.76
CA ASP A 258 30.72 -23.69 8.96
C ASP A 258 30.03 -22.98 10.14
N THR A 259 30.73 -22.85 11.26
CA THR A 259 30.25 -22.12 12.45
C THR A 259 30.74 -20.66 12.51
N ASP A 260 31.41 -20.15 11.45
CA ASP A 260 31.92 -18.78 11.46
C ASP A 260 30.76 -17.76 11.55
N PRO A 261 30.72 -16.90 12.58
CA PRO A 261 29.70 -15.85 12.71
C PRO A 261 30.00 -14.60 11.87
N GLY A 262 31.10 -14.58 11.12
CA GLY A 262 31.47 -13.48 10.22
C GLY A 262 30.72 -13.50 8.89
N TYR A 263 30.67 -12.34 8.23
CA TYR A 263 30.09 -12.18 6.90
C TYR A 263 30.90 -11.18 6.08
N ASP A 264 31.26 -11.56 4.86
CA ASP A 264 31.76 -10.64 3.85
C ASP A 264 30.61 -10.29 2.89
N LEU A 265 29.90 -9.19 3.20
CA LEU A 265 28.76 -8.74 2.40
C LEU A 265 29.24 -7.90 1.21
N LEU A 266 28.73 -8.21 0.02
CA LEU A 266 28.99 -7.44 -1.19
C LEU A 266 27.83 -6.49 -1.43
N LEU A 267 28.09 -5.20 -1.27
CA LEU A 267 27.13 -4.13 -1.50
C LEU A 267 27.31 -3.53 -2.90
N ASN A 268 26.23 -3.10 -3.55
CA ASN A 268 26.21 -2.47 -4.86
C ASN A 268 25.58 -1.08 -4.80
N GLN A 269 26.40 -0.06 -5.07
CA GLN A 269 26.04 1.35 -4.92
C GLN A 269 25.44 1.68 -3.54
N PRO A 270 26.02 1.20 -2.43
CA PRO A 270 25.45 1.45 -1.12
C PRO A 270 25.43 2.93 -0.78
N SER A 271 24.48 3.32 0.05
CA SER A 271 24.58 4.52 0.87
C SER A 271 25.23 4.18 2.21
N ALA A 272 25.08 5.03 3.22
CA ALA A 272 25.49 4.76 4.59
C ALA A 272 24.52 5.38 5.59
N PHE A 273 24.58 4.96 6.85
CA PHE A 273 23.87 5.67 7.91
C PHE A 273 24.63 6.95 8.30
N ASP A 274 23.88 8.02 8.59
CA ASP A 274 24.41 9.26 9.16
C ASP A 274 25.12 8.94 10.48
N LYS A 275 26.32 9.50 10.70
CA LYS A 275 27.13 9.23 11.90
C LYS A 275 26.39 9.54 13.19
N ASP A 276 25.62 10.62 13.22
CA ASP A 276 24.88 11.01 14.41
C ASP A 276 23.68 10.07 14.69
N LEU A 277 23.21 9.35 13.66
CA LEU A 277 22.08 8.42 13.69
C LEU A 277 22.47 7.01 13.21
N SER A 278 23.70 6.60 13.52
CA SER A 278 24.30 5.32 13.09
C SER A 278 24.17 4.21 14.13
N GLY A 279 23.23 4.32 15.05
CA GLY A 279 22.95 3.34 16.11
C GLY A 279 23.30 3.83 17.52
N ASP A 280 22.53 3.35 18.50
CA ASP A 280 22.67 3.65 19.92
C ASP A 280 22.35 2.38 20.72
N GLU A 281 23.36 1.79 21.36
CA GLU A 281 23.21 0.60 22.19
C GLU A 281 22.18 0.81 23.32
N ASN A 282 21.95 2.06 23.78
CA ASN A 282 20.94 2.36 24.81
C ASN A 282 19.51 2.27 24.28
N GLN A 283 19.34 2.41 22.97
CA GLN A 283 18.09 2.24 22.24
C GLN A 283 17.98 0.84 21.61
N ASN A 284 18.89 -0.07 21.96
CA ASN A 284 19.03 -1.42 21.39
C ASN A 284 19.25 -1.42 19.86
N LEU A 285 19.92 -0.38 19.35
CA LEU A 285 20.37 -0.28 17.97
C LEU A 285 21.87 -0.59 17.92
N TYR A 286 22.22 -1.66 17.23
CA TYR A 286 23.56 -2.22 17.20
C TYR A 286 24.12 -2.11 15.78
N ALA A 287 25.06 -1.19 15.57
CA ALA A 287 25.80 -1.10 14.32
C ALA A 287 26.91 -2.15 14.30
N ILE A 288 26.78 -3.09 13.36
CA ILE A 288 27.57 -4.31 13.28
C ILE A 288 28.48 -4.30 12.05
N GLY A 289 27.99 -3.76 10.92
CA GLY A 289 28.76 -3.58 9.70
C GLY A 289 29.21 -2.12 9.53
N TYR A 290 30.48 -1.95 9.18
CA TYR A 290 31.08 -0.63 8.94
C TYR A 290 31.93 -0.65 7.68
N SER A 291 32.00 0.51 7.02
CA SER A 291 33.02 0.79 6.01
C SER A 291 34.39 1.04 6.64
N SER A 292 35.43 1.11 5.79
CA SER A 292 36.79 1.42 6.23
C SER A 292 36.93 2.88 6.67
N GLN A 293 38.06 3.21 7.29
CA GLN A 293 38.37 4.61 7.63
C GLN A 293 38.67 5.48 6.41
N ASP A 294 38.96 4.87 5.26
CA ASP A 294 39.20 5.57 4.00
C ASP A 294 37.97 5.46 3.06
N ALA A 295 36.79 5.43 3.68
CA ALA A 295 35.51 5.59 3.01
C ALA A 295 35.09 7.06 2.95
N TYR A 296 34.31 7.41 1.93
CA TYR A 296 33.88 8.77 1.63
C TYR A 296 32.41 8.78 1.20
N LEU A 297 31.66 9.77 1.68
CA LEU A 297 30.32 10.09 1.18
C LEU A 297 30.41 11.33 0.29
N ASP A 298 29.97 11.21 -0.96
CA ASP A 298 29.87 12.34 -1.89
C ASP A 298 28.69 13.24 -1.50
N THR A 299 28.93 14.14 -0.55
CA THR A 299 27.88 15.02 0.01
C THR A 299 27.54 16.22 -0.87
N ASN A 300 28.40 16.51 -1.84
CA ASN A 300 28.28 17.69 -2.70
C ASN A 300 27.79 17.34 -4.13
N ASP A 301 27.58 16.04 -4.41
CA ASP A 301 27.15 15.44 -5.67
C ASP A 301 27.99 15.89 -6.88
N ASP A 302 29.27 16.23 -6.68
CA ASP A 302 30.16 16.68 -7.75
C ASP A 302 30.92 15.52 -8.43
N GLY A 303 30.73 14.30 -7.91
CA GLY A 303 31.33 13.07 -8.40
C GLY A 303 32.84 13.00 -8.15
N LYS A 304 33.39 13.81 -7.25
CA LYS A 304 34.82 13.83 -6.91
C LYS A 304 35.03 13.79 -5.41
N LEU A 305 35.69 12.71 -4.98
CA LEU A 305 36.16 12.53 -3.62
C LEU A 305 37.17 13.62 -3.22
N THR A 306 36.68 14.66 -2.54
CA THR A 306 37.44 15.84 -2.14
C THR A 306 37.41 15.96 -0.62
N VAL A 307 38.44 15.44 0.06
CA VAL A 307 38.58 15.64 1.50
C VAL A 307 39.16 17.00 1.85
N GLY A 308 38.41 17.77 2.65
CA GLY A 308 38.90 18.99 3.28
C GLY A 308 39.80 18.67 4.47
N PHE A 309 40.73 19.57 4.82
CA PHE A 309 41.72 19.34 5.89
C PHE A 309 41.09 19.16 7.29
N SER A 310 39.80 19.47 7.44
CA SER A 310 39.04 19.37 8.69
C SER A 310 37.67 18.70 8.56
N GLY A 311 37.30 18.16 7.39
CA GLY A 311 35.96 17.61 7.13
C GLY A 311 34.80 18.63 7.23
N SER A 312 35.09 19.91 7.51
CA SER A 312 34.10 21.00 7.67
C SER A 312 34.25 22.08 6.59
N GLU A 313 35.10 21.85 5.59
CA GLU A 313 35.33 22.80 4.50
C GLU A 313 34.16 22.74 3.51
N VAL A 314 33.73 23.90 3.01
CA VAL A 314 32.59 23.98 2.09
C VAL A 314 32.92 23.23 0.81
N GLY A 315 32.16 22.17 0.52
CA GLY A 315 32.38 21.28 -0.62
C GLY A 315 33.37 20.14 -0.34
N ALA A 316 33.75 19.89 0.91
CA ALA A 316 34.48 18.69 1.28
C ALA A 316 33.54 17.53 1.56
N ASP A 317 33.94 16.34 1.12
CA ASP A 317 33.25 15.09 1.40
C ASP A 317 33.49 14.61 2.82
N GLU A 318 32.52 13.87 3.33
CA GLU A 318 32.61 13.31 4.65
C GLU A 318 33.43 12.02 4.62
N GLN A 319 34.45 11.93 5.47
CA GLN A 319 35.29 10.73 5.60
C GLN A 319 34.74 9.80 6.69
N GLY A 320 34.78 8.49 6.43
CA GLY A 320 34.29 7.43 7.32
C GLY A 320 35.11 7.23 8.61
N PRO A 321 34.86 6.13 9.34
CA PRO A 321 33.98 5.02 8.96
C PRO A 321 32.50 5.37 9.08
N PHE A 322 31.67 4.66 8.31
CA PHE A 322 30.21 4.77 8.35
C PHE A 322 29.57 3.40 8.60
N ALA A 323 28.46 3.36 9.31
CA ALA A 323 27.71 2.13 9.49
C ALA A 323 26.95 1.79 8.20
N THR A 324 26.98 0.52 7.81
CA THR A 324 26.31 -0.02 6.61
C THR A 324 25.26 -1.06 6.97
N TYR A 325 25.38 -1.66 8.16
CA TYR A 325 24.46 -2.67 8.68
C TYR A 325 24.18 -2.43 10.17
N ILE A 326 22.91 -2.25 10.50
CA ILE A 326 22.43 -2.04 11.86
C ILE A 326 21.35 -3.07 12.18
N LYS A 327 21.44 -3.63 13.38
CA LYS A 327 20.43 -4.53 13.94
C LYS A 327 19.74 -3.86 15.12
N TYR A 328 18.42 -3.91 15.12
CA TYR A 328 17.55 -3.54 16.22
C TYR A 328 16.97 -4.78 16.87
N CYS A 329 16.90 -4.78 18.21
CA CYS A 329 16.15 -5.80 18.96
C CYS A 329 15.36 -5.15 20.09
N ARG A 330 14.13 -5.62 20.30
CA ARG A 330 13.31 -5.14 21.42
C ARG A 330 13.93 -5.52 22.78
N SER A 331 14.49 -6.73 22.88
CA SER A 331 15.23 -7.14 24.07
C SER A 331 16.67 -6.64 24.00
N ARG A 332 17.20 -6.22 25.15
CA ARG A 332 18.63 -5.93 25.27
C ARG A 332 19.40 -7.22 24.97
N ASN A 333 20.42 -7.12 24.10
CA ASN A 333 21.20 -8.23 23.54
C ASN A 333 20.44 -9.27 22.68
N CYS A 334 19.22 -9.02 22.22
CA CYS A 334 18.48 -9.95 21.35
C CYS A 334 18.31 -11.38 21.94
N ASP A 335 18.41 -11.55 23.27
CA ASP A 335 18.48 -12.88 23.91
C ASP A 335 17.15 -13.69 23.82
N ASN A 336 16.03 -13.07 23.40
CA ASN A 336 14.71 -13.70 23.33
C ASN A 336 14.27 -13.93 21.88
N ALA A 337 13.98 -15.18 21.52
CA ALA A 337 13.49 -15.56 20.20
C ALA A 337 12.19 -14.81 19.80
N ASP A 338 11.27 -14.61 20.75
CA ASP A 338 10.00 -13.90 20.54
C ASP A 338 10.13 -12.37 20.61
N SER A 339 11.34 -11.85 20.83
CA SER A 339 11.53 -10.39 20.85
C SER A 339 11.64 -9.88 19.43
N GLY A 340 10.83 -8.87 19.10
CA GLY A 340 10.85 -8.22 17.79
C GLY A 340 12.23 -7.75 17.39
N ARG A 341 12.58 -7.97 16.12
CA ARG A 341 13.88 -7.62 15.54
C ARG A 341 13.69 -6.80 14.28
N ALA A 342 14.67 -5.96 13.97
CA ALA A 342 14.77 -5.34 12.66
C ALA A 342 16.22 -5.32 12.18
N PHE A 343 16.43 -5.60 10.90
CA PHE A 343 17.72 -5.56 10.23
C PHE A 343 17.68 -4.46 9.18
N PHE A 344 18.60 -3.50 9.27
CA PHE A 344 18.69 -2.39 8.34
C PHE A 344 20.04 -2.45 7.61
N VAL A 345 20.01 -2.49 6.28
CA VAL A 345 21.20 -2.48 5.42
C VAL A 345 21.09 -1.34 4.43
N THR A 346 22.20 -0.65 4.18
CA THR A 346 22.27 0.57 3.34
C THR A 346 22.37 0.28 1.83
N ASP A 347 21.85 -0.87 1.40
CA ASP A 347 21.84 -1.32 0.00
C ASP A 347 20.55 -2.11 -0.28
N GLY A 348 19.68 -1.57 -1.13
CA GLY A 348 18.43 -2.23 -1.54
C GLY A 348 18.62 -3.39 -2.53
N SER A 349 19.81 -3.55 -3.10
CA SER A 349 20.14 -4.56 -4.09
C SER A 349 20.90 -5.78 -3.54
N LEU A 350 21.17 -5.81 -2.22
CA LEU A 350 21.93 -6.88 -1.55
C LEU A 350 21.47 -8.30 -1.92
N LEU A 351 20.16 -8.49 -2.07
CA LEU A 351 19.53 -9.81 -2.28
C LEU A 351 19.05 -10.05 -3.71
N ILE A 352 19.46 -9.22 -4.69
CA ILE A 352 19.14 -9.51 -6.09
C ILE A 352 19.80 -10.81 -6.53
N ASN A 353 19.19 -11.50 -7.49
CA ASN A 353 19.64 -12.78 -8.02
C ASN A 353 21.11 -12.75 -8.43
N ALA A 354 21.58 -11.65 -9.03
CA ALA A 354 22.96 -11.50 -9.46
C ALA A 354 24.00 -11.50 -8.31
N LEU A 355 23.64 -11.00 -7.13
CA LEU A 355 24.53 -10.97 -5.95
C LEU A 355 24.29 -12.17 -5.03
N TYR A 356 23.04 -12.63 -4.95
CA TYR A 356 22.60 -13.71 -4.08
C TYR A 356 22.97 -15.11 -4.62
N ASP A 357 22.80 -15.37 -5.91
CA ASP A 357 23.06 -16.67 -6.53
C ASP A 357 24.26 -16.59 -7.49
N THR A 358 25.46 -16.48 -6.91
CA THR A 358 26.72 -16.41 -7.67
C THR A 358 26.96 -17.65 -8.54
N VAL A 359 26.48 -18.82 -8.10
CA VAL A 359 26.57 -20.08 -8.84
C VAL A 359 25.65 -20.07 -10.05
N GLY A 360 24.38 -19.70 -9.88
CA GLY A 360 23.42 -19.56 -10.98
C GLY A 360 23.87 -18.51 -12.01
N VAL A 361 24.47 -17.41 -11.55
CA VAL A 361 25.11 -16.42 -12.44
C VAL A 361 26.24 -17.06 -13.26
N ALA A 362 27.13 -17.82 -12.61
CA ALA A 362 28.23 -18.49 -13.30
C ALA A 362 27.75 -19.56 -14.31
N GLU A 363 26.60 -20.17 -14.05
CA GLU A 363 25.93 -21.13 -14.94
C GLU A 363 25.09 -20.46 -16.05
N GLY A 364 24.93 -19.12 -16.01
CA GLY A 364 24.20 -18.34 -17.00
C GLY A 364 22.69 -18.32 -16.82
N ALA A 365 22.18 -18.57 -15.61
CA ALA A 365 20.75 -18.63 -15.30
C ALA A 365 20.02 -17.29 -15.58
N TYR A 366 20.73 -16.15 -15.45
CA TYR A 366 20.18 -14.81 -15.60
C TYR A 366 20.63 -14.09 -16.88
N GLY A 367 21.08 -14.84 -17.88
CA GLY A 367 21.55 -14.29 -19.16
C GLY A 367 22.99 -13.78 -19.13
N ASP A 368 23.38 -13.06 -20.18
CA ASP A 368 24.76 -12.61 -20.38
C ASP A 368 25.04 -11.35 -19.54
N LEU A 369 25.61 -11.54 -18.34
CA LEU A 369 26.13 -10.45 -17.52
C LEU A 369 27.55 -10.06 -17.99
N ASN A 370 27.83 -8.75 -18.02
CA ASN A 370 29.11 -8.23 -18.51
C ASN A 370 30.30 -8.53 -17.57
N LYS A 371 30.03 -8.81 -16.29
CA LYS A 371 31.03 -9.06 -15.25
C LYS A 371 30.63 -10.26 -14.42
N THR A 372 31.61 -10.98 -13.91
CA THR A 372 31.42 -12.10 -12.99
C THR A 372 31.45 -11.58 -11.57
N VAL A 373 30.40 -11.86 -10.81
CA VAL A 373 30.31 -11.51 -9.38
C VAL A 373 31.19 -12.47 -8.58
N PRO A 374 32.05 -11.98 -7.66
CA PRO A 374 32.85 -12.83 -6.80
C PRO A 374 31.99 -13.54 -5.74
N ASP A 375 32.52 -14.63 -5.19
CA ASP A 375 31.88 -15.34 -4.07
C ASP A 375 31.74 -14.39 -2.86
N ASN A 376 30.53 -14.31 -2.31
CA ASN A 376 30.16 -13.41 -1.21
C ASN A 376 29.19 -14.12 -0.24
N ASP A 377 28.95 -13.49 0.91
CA ASP A 377 28.13 -14.07 1.98
C ASP A 377 26.68 -13.56 2.03
N ASN A 378 26.18 -12.83 1.02
CA ASN A 378 24.84 -12.22 1.05
C ASN A 378 23.74 -13.29 1.26
N ARG A 379 23.88 -14.44 0.59
CA ARG A 379 22.98 -15.59 0.77
C ARG A 379 23.10 -16.22 2.16
N ARG A 380 24.31 -16.40 2.68
CA ARG A 380 24.54 -16.98 4.02
C ARG A 380 23.94 -16.08 5.11
N TRP A 381 24.17 -14.78 5.00
CA TRP A 381 23.66 -13.78 5.94
C TRP A 381 22.14 -13.77 6.06
N VAL A 382 21.40 -13.71 4.95
CA VAL A 382 19.93 -13.61 5.04
C VAL A 382 19.30 -14.92 5.52
N LEU A 383 19.86 -16.08 5.14
CA LEU A 383 19.37 -17.38 5.63
C LEU A 383 19.63 -17.55 7.13
N ASP A 384 20.77 -17.07 7.63
CA ASP A 384 21.02 -17.00 9.08
C ASP A 384 20.06 -16.04 9.79
N ALA A 385 19.73 -14.90 9.18
CA ALA A 385 18.75 -13.97 9.74
C ALA A 385 17.34 -14.57 9.80
N LEU A 386 16.96 -15.37 8.79
CA LEU A 386 15.71 -16.15 8.81
C LEU A 386 15.73 -17.24 9.88
N ALA A 387 16.84 -17.95 10.04
CA ALA A 387 16.99 -18.96 11.07
C ALA A 387 16.88 -18.35 12.48
N GLU A 388 17.54 -17.22 12.72
CA GLU A 388 17.45 -16.49 14.00
C GLU A 388 16.01 -16.03 14.32
N ALA A 389 15.22 -15.74 13.29
CA ALA A 389 13.86 -15.26 13.42
C ALA A 389 12.82 -16.39 13.55
N LEU A 390 13.00 -17.50 12.82
CA LEU A 390 11.95 -18.51 12.62
C LEU A 390 12.27 -19.88 13.23
N MET A 391 13.53 -20.16 13.58
CA MET A 391 13.91 -21.44 14.19
C MET A 391 13.94 -21.33 15.71
N SER A 392 13.43 -22.38 16.35
CA SER A 392 13.69 -22.64 17.77
C SER A 392 15.14 -23.10 17.98
N GLY A 393 15.64 -23.04 19.21
CA GLY A 393 16.96 -23.56 19.59
C GLY A 393 17.13 -25.06 19.30
N ASP A 394 16.03 -25.82 19.29
CA ASP A 394 16.02 -27.24 18.93
C ASP A 394 16.01 -27.50 17.41
N GLY A 395 16.13 -26.45 16.58
CA GLY A 395 16.14 -26.54 15.11
C GLY A 395 14.77 -26.70 14.46
N GLU A 396 13.68 -26.69 15.23
CA GLU A 396 12.31 -26.78 14.70
C GLU A 396 11.80 -25.43 14.19
N ILE A 397 11.04 -25.47 13.09
CA ILE A 397 10.37 -24.32 12.47
C ILE A 397 8.86 -24.43 12.73
N SER A 398 8.23 -23.34 13.16
CA SER A 398 6.78 -23.28 13.38
C SER A 398 6.01 -23.57 12.09
N ALA A 399 4.88 -24.28 12.20
CA ALA A 399 4.00 -24.52 11.04
C ALA A 399 3.33 -23.24 10.52
N GLU A 400 3.31 -22.18 11.34
CA GLU A 400 2.79 -20.85 10.98
C GLU A 400 3.88 -19.94 10.40
N ALA A 401 5.12 -20.45 10.26
CA ALA A 401 6.25 -19.68 9.78
C ALA A 401 6.04 -19.20 8.33
N GLN A 402 6.20 -17.89 8.13
CA GLN A 402 6.03 -17.26 6.83
C GLN A 402 7.01 -16.11 6.60
N VAL A 403 7.35 -15.91 5.33
CA VAL A 403 8.10 -14.74 4.85
C VAL A 403 7.20 -13.93 3.93
N ILE A 404 7.04 -12.65 4.25
CA ILE A 404 6.20 -11.70 3.53
C ILE A 404 7.09 -10.69 2.83
N PHE A 405 6.97 -10.58 1.52
CA PHE A 405 7.66 -9.57 0.72
C PHE A 405 6.78 -8.34 0.52
N ASP A 406 7.33 -7.15 0.75
CA ASP A 406 6.65 -5.91 0.39
C ASP A 406 6.77 -5.66 -1.11
N GLU A 407 5.67 -5.84 -1.84
CA GLU A 407 5.54 -5.53 -3.26
C GLU A 407 4.70 -4.25 -3.47
N SER A 408 4.32 -3.56 -2.39
CA SER A 408 3.44 -2.38 -2.45
C SER A 408 4.14 -1.15 -3.01
N ARG A 409 5.48 -1.15 -3.03
CA ARG A 409 6.34 -0.06 -3.50
C ARG A 409 7.08 -0.35 -4.79
N HIS A 410 6.96 -1.56 -5.33
CA HIS A 410 7.47 -1.89 -6.66
C HIS A 410 6.41 -1.63 -7.73
N GLN A 411 6.85 -1.14 -8.87
CA GLN A 411 5.97 -0.97 -10.02
C GLN A 411 5.49 -2.33 -10.54
N GLN A 412 4.22 -2.41 -10.92
CA GLN A 412 3.67 -3.66 -11.43
C GLN A 412 3.78 -3.71 -12.96
N PRO A 413 4.23 -4.82 -13.56
CA PRO A 413 4.42 -4.92 -15.02
C PRO A 413 3.11 -4.87 -15.83
N SER A 414 1.95 -4.86 -15.16
CA SER A 414 0.64 -4.88 -15.81
C SER A 414 0.06 -3.48 -16.03
N PHE A 415 -0.57 -3.27 -17.18
CA PHE A 415 -1.16 -1.99 -17.62
C PHE A 415 -2.20 -1.38 -16.67
N MET A 416 -2.72 -2.15 -15.71
CA MET A 416 -3.67 -1.69 -14.67
C MET A 416 -3.22 -2.05 -13.25
N GLY A 417 -2.01 -2.57 -13.08
CA GLY A 417 -1.50 -3.02 -11.78
C GLY A 417 -1.47 -1.88 -10.77
N ASP A 418 -0.87 -0.76 -11.14
CA ASP A 418 -0.78 0.43 -10.28
C ASP A 418 -2.16 1.03 -9.96
N THR A 419 -3.11 0.97 -10.90
CA THR A 419 -4.49 1.42 -10.65
C THR A 419 -5.21 0.48 -9.68
N TYR A 420 -4.98 -0.82 -9.79
CA TYR A 420 -5.53 -1.82 -8.87
C TYR A 420 -4.94 -1.65 -7.47
N ASN A 421 -3.62 -1.50 -7.38
CA ASN A 421 -2.91 -1.25 -6.11
C ASN A 421 -3.41 0.03 -5.46
N LEU A 422 -3.59 1.11 -6.22
CA LEU A 422 -4.14 2.37 -5.71
C LEU A 422 -5.58 2.20 -5.17
N LEU A 423 -6.46 1.52 -5.90
CA LEU A 423 -7.83 1.30 -5.44
C LEU A 423 -7.87 0.44 -4.17
N TYR A 424 -7.00 -0.55 -4.07
CA TYR A 424 -6.91 -1.42 -2.90
C TYR A 424 -6.25 -0.71 -1.72
N TYR A 425 -5.23 0.12 -1.94
CA TYR A 425 -4.65 1.02 -0.94
C TYR A 425 -5.72 1.95 -0.35
N ILE A 426 -6.49 2.64 -1.22
CA ILE A 426 -7.62 3.50 -0.78
C ILE A 426 -8.62 2.68 0.06
N LEU A 427 -8.93 1.46 -0.37
CA LEU A 427 -9.86 0.60 0.35
C LEU A 427 -9.33 0.25 1.75
N ILE A 428 -8.10 -0.26 1.86
CA ILE A 428 -7.48 -0.61 3.14
C ILE A 428 -7.39 0.62 4.04
N TYR A 429 -6.91 1.74 3.50
CA TYR A 429 -6.77 3.00 4.23
C TYR A 429 -8.09 3.42 4.87
N PHE A 430 -9.20 3.44 4.11
CA PHE A 430 -10.52 3.79 4.64
C PHE A 430 -11.12 2.76 5.61
N THR A 431 -10.64 1.51 5.60
CA THR A 431 -11.11 0.45 6.51
C THR A 431 -10.29 0.33 7.78
N ASN A 432 -8.99 0.66 7.75
CA ASN A 432 -8.11 0.47 8.88
C ASN A 432 -7.92 1.76 9.71
N ASP A 433 -7.79 2.92 9.05
CA ASP A 433 -7.72 4.21 9.76
C ASP A 433 -9.12 4.62 10.25
N TRP A 434 -9.26 4.79 11.57
CA TRP A 434 -10.54 5.11 12.22
C TRP A 434 -11.13 6.46 11.78
N MET A 435 -10.28 7.44 11.47
CA MET A 435 -10.70 8.77 11.03
C MET A 435 -11.03 8.76 9.54
N ALA A 436 -10.26 8.03 8.74
CA ALA A 436 -10.59 7.79 7.35
C ALA A 436 -11.97 7.11 7.24
N MET A 437 -12.24 6.09 8.06
CA MET A 437 -13.55 5.44 8.14
C MET A 437 -14.67 6.43 8.47
N LEU A 438 -14.44 7.34 9.43
CA LEU A 438 -15.39 8.41 9.77
C LEU A 438 -15.66 9.35 8.59
N ILE A 439 -14.62 9.77 7.87
CA ILE A 439 -14.73 10.64 6.70
C ILE A 439 -15.44 9.94 5.55
N MET A 440 -15.13 8.66 5.29
CA MET A 440 -15.87 7.84 4.33
C MET A 440 -17.35 7.78 4.69
N PHE A 441 -17.67 7.51 5.95
CA PHE A 441 -19.04 7.45 6.43
C PHE A 441 -19.78 8.80 6.26
N LEU A 442 -19.14 9.90 6.64
CA LEU A 442 -19.66 11.25 6.44
C LEU A 442 -19.82 11.60 4.96
N GLY A 443 -18.86 11.23 4.12
CA GLY A 443 -18.88 11.43 2.67
C GLY A 443 -20.02 10.67 2.00
N LEU A 444 -20.21 9.39 2.36
CA LEU A 444 -21.35 8.58 1.93
C LEU A 444 -22.67 9.17 2.42
N PHE A 445 -22.73 9.66 3.66
CA PHE A 445 -23.91 10.31 4.21
C PHE A 445 -24.27 11.59 3.45
N VAL A 446 -23.29 12.46 3.18
CA VAL A 446 -23.48 13.68 2.39
C VAL A 446 -23.87 13.36 0.96
N MET A 447 -23.25 12.34 0.34
CA MET A 447 -23.61 11.89 -1.00
C MET A 447 -25.06 11.36 -1.03
N PHE A 448 -25.46 10.59 -0.02
CA PHE A 448 -26.81 10.08 0.12
C PHE A 448 -27.83 11.21 0.32
N GLU A 449 -27.54 12.18 1.18
CA GLU A 449 -28.33 13.40 1.34
C GLU A 449 -28.42 14.18 0.02
N PHE A 450 -27.32 14.33 -0.71
CA PHE A 450 -27.32 14.98 -2.01
C PHE A 450 -28.19 14.25 -3.03
N ILE A 451 -28.15 12.91 -3.07
CA ILE A 451 -29.01 12.08 -3.92
C ILE A 451 -30.49 12.25 -3.52
N ILE A 452 -30.80 12.28 -2.21
CA ILE A 452 -32.15 12.51 -1.69
C ILE A 452 -32.66 13.90 -2.08
N ILE A 453 -31.83 14.94 -1.89
CA ILE A 453 -32.19 16.33 -2.21
C ILE A 453 -32.40 16.51 -3.72
N LYS A 454 -31.56 15.87 -4.55
CA LYS A 454 -31.68 15.94 -6.02
C LYS A 454 -32.80 15.05 -6.56
N LYS A 455 -33.37 14.14 -5.76
CA LYS A 455 -34.53 13.34 -6.15
C LYS A 455 -35.76 14.24 -6.24
N THR A 456 -36.03 14.74 -7.45
CA THR A 456 -37.13 15.65 -7.76
C THR A 456 -38.52 15.02 -7.63
N ASP A 457 -38.60 13.68 -7.57
CA ASP A 457 -39.83 12.94 -7.38
C ASP A 457 -39.69 11.87 -6.28
N PRO A 458 -39.94 12.21 -5.01
CA PRO A 458 -40.44 11.20 -4.09
C PRO A 458 -41.84 10.82 -4.59
N GLU A 459 -41.96 9.71 -5.33
CA GLU A 459 -43.25 9.01 -5.34
C GLU A 459 -43.70 8.85 -3.88
N PRO A 460 -44.99 8.98 -3.56
CA PRO A 460 -45.41 9.10 -2.18
C PRO A 460 -45.13 7.78 -1.46
N TRP A 461 -44.05 7.74 -0.68
CA TRP A 461 -43.87 6.82 0.43
C TRP A 461 -44.90 7.25 1.48
N ARG A 462 -46.15 6.84 1.22
CA ARG A 462 -47.33 6.86 2.08
C ARG A 462 -47.38 7.99 3.12
N HIS A 463 -47.56 9.24 2.68
CA HIS A 463 -48.10 10.28 3.54
C HIS A 463 -49.58 10.51 3.22
N VAL A 464 -50.43 10.23 4.22
CA VAL A 464 -51.86 10.54 4.21
C VAL A 464 -52.04 12.02 3.91
N PHE A 465 -52.65 12.34 2.78
CA PHE A 465 -52.82 13.70 2.27
C PHE A 465 -53.64 14.59 3.23
N SER A 466 -53.05 15.69 3.68
CA SER A 466 -53.79 16.89 4.11
C SER A 466 -53.57 18.02 3.10
N ILE A 467 -54.63 18.49 2.44
CA ILE A 467 -54.61 19.53 1.38
C ILE A 467 -54.33 20.95 1.93
N ILE A 468 -53.53 21.11 3.00
CA ILE A 468 -53.21 22.44 3.52
C ILE A 468 -51.79 22.48 4.08
N TYR A 469 -50.88 23.11 3.35
CA TYR A 469 -49.85 23.95 3.96
C TYR A 469 -49.96 25.33 3.30
N TYR A 470 -50.79 26.19 3.89
CA TYR A 470 -50.79 27.61 3.59
C TYR A 470 -49.88 28.26 4.64
N GLY A 471 -48.58 28.29 4.34
CA GLY A 471 -47.54 28.91 5.17
C GLY A 471 -46.39 29.34 4.26
N TYR A 472 -45.83 30.52 4.55
CA TYR A 472 -44.73 31.15 3.81
C TYR A 472 -43.58 30.16 3.54
N GLY A 473 -43.43 29.70 2.29
CA GLY A 473 -42.35 28.81 1.89
C GLY A 473 -42.28 28.66 0.37
N ASP A 474 -41.19 29.18 -0.21
CA ASP A 474 -40.67 29.02 -1.58
C ASP A 474 -41.66 28.83 -2.75
N ALA A 475 -41.74 29.83 -3.64
CA ALA A 475 -42.66 29.88 -4.77
C ALA A 475 -42.54 28.69 -5.74
N ALA A 476 -41.33 28.14 -5.90
CA ALA A 476 -41.08 27.00 -6.79
C ALA A 476 -41.72 25.69 -6.30
N ARG A 477 -41.95 25.55 -4.99
CA ARG A 477 -42.57 24.35 -4.40
C ARG A 477 -44.09 24.32 -4.59
N TYR A 478 -44.72 25.47 -4.85
CA TYR A 478 -46.17 25.55 -5.15
C TYR A 478 -46.52 25.11 -6.57
N GLU A 479 -45.59 25.26 -7.53
CA GLU A 479 -45.80 24.80 -8.90
C GLU A 479 -46.05 23.28 -8.97
N TYR A 480 -45.41 22.54 -8.05
CA TYR A 480 -45.60 21.09 -7.85
C TYR A 480 -47.05 20.72 -7.45
N TYR A 481 -47.69 21.52 -6.58
CA TYR A 481 -49.08 21.31 -6.14
C TYR A 481 -50.11 21.95 -7.07
N ALA A 482 -49.69 22.88 -7.93
CA ALA A 482 -50.53 23.51 -8.93
C ALA A 482 -50.70 22.65 -10.20
N ASN A 483 -49.98 21.52 -10.33
CA ASN A 483 -50.07 20.66 -11.50
C ASN A 483 -51.50 20.07 -11.66
N PRO A 484 -52.24 20.43 -12.72
CA PRO A 484 -53.64 20.01 -12.90
C PRO A 484 -53.80 18.49 -12.90
N LYS A 485 -52.81 17.74 -13.41
CA LYS A 485 -52.87 16.27 -13.48
C LYS A 485 -52.94 15.61 -12.10
N LYS A 486 -52.19 16.12 -11.11
CA LYS A 486 -52.22 15.60 -9.73
C LYS A 486 -53.54 15.94 -9.03
N ILE A 487 -54.07 17.13 -9.27
CA ILE A 487 -55.35 17.57 -8.71
C ILE A 487 -56.51 16.73 -9.29
N LYS A 488 -56.45 16.38 -10.59
CA LYS A 488 -57.40 15.43 -11.20
C LYS A 488 -57.33 14.06 -10.53
N GLN A 489 -56.12 13.54 -10.30
CA GLN A 489 -55.93 12.25 -9.62
C GLN A 489 -56.52 12.23 -8.20
N ILE A 490 -56.32 13.31 -7.43
CA ILE A 490 -56.90 13.46 -6.08
C ILE A 490 -58.43 13.51 -6.14
N LEU A 491 -58.99 14.28 -7.08
CA LEU A 491 -60.44 14.38 -7.28
C LEU A 491 -61.04 13.01 -7.61
N LEU A 492 -60.47 12.29 -8.59
CA LEU A 492 -60.94 10.96 -9.00
C LEU A 492 -60.84 9.94 -7.85
N THR A 493 -59.73 9.97 -7.09
CA THR A 493 -59.57 9.11 -5.90
C THR A 493 -60.63 9.42 -4.84
N ARG A 494 -60.96 10.70 -4.64
CA ARG A 494 -62.01 11.12 -3.71
C ARG A 494 -63.40 10.71 -4.19
N VAL A 495 -63.70 10.85 -5.49
CA VAL A 495 -64.97 10.39 -6.08
C VAL A 495 -65.12 8.89 -5.89
N ARG A 496 -64.06 8.12 -6.15
CA ARG A 496 -64.04 6.68 -5.92
C ARG A 496 -64.31 6.33 -4.46
N ASN A 497 -63.60 6.97 -3.52
CA ASN A 497 -63.72 6.67 -2.09
C ASN A 497 -65.10 7.07 -1.51
N VAL A 498 -65.68 8.21 -1.93
CA VAL A 498 -67.00 8.65 -1.47
C VAL A 498 -68.10 7.71 -1.96
N ASN A 499 -67.95 7.15 -3.15
CA ASN A 499 -68.89 6.19 -3.72
C ASN A 499 -68.55 4.72 -3.36
N SER A 500 -67.54 4.50 -2.49
CA SER A 500 -67.09 3.17 -2.04
C SER A 500 -66.77 2.18 -3.17
N LEU A 501 -66.26 2.68 -4.30
CA LEU A 501 -65.94 1.86 -5.47
C LEU A 501 -64.55 1.25 -5.36
N SER A 502 -64.39 0.01 -5.83
CA SER A 502 -63.07 -0.58 -6.05
C SER A 502 -62.33 0.14 -7.20
N ARG A 503 -61.02 -0.11 -7.35
CA ARG A 503 -60.23 0.55 -8.40
C ARG A 503 -60.69 0.08 -9.79
N GLU A 504 -60.95 -1.21 -9.89
CA GLU A 504 -61.37 -1.91 -11.10
C GLU A 504 -62.77 -1.47 -11.53
N GLU A 505 -63.70 -1.31 -10.58
CA GLU A 505 -65.04 -0.79 -10.86
C GLU A 505 -65.00 0.68 -11.29
N PHE A 506 -64.14 1.49 -10.67
CA PHE A 506 -64.02 2.91 -11.00
C PHE A 506 -63.41 3.15 -12.38
N ASP A 507 -62.39 2.38 -12.74
CA ASP A 507 -61.72 2.48 -14.04
C ASP A 507 -62.63 1.97 -15.19
N ALA A 508 -63.59 1.08 -14.89
CA ALA A 508 -64.59 0.59 -15.83
C ALA A 508 -65.82 1.53 -16.01
N LEU A 509 -65.93 2.61 -15.24
CA LEU A 509 -67.08 3.50 -15.31
C LEU A 509 -67.16 4.28 -16.62
N PRO A 510 -68.35 4.29 -17.28
CA PRO A 510 -68.58 5.18 -18.42
C PRO A 510 -68.46 6.65 -17.98
N ALA A 511 -67.87 7.49 -18.85
CA ALA A 511 -67.68 8.91 -18.58
C ALA A 511 -68.98 9.64 -18.15
N ARG A 512 -70.13 9.22 -18.67
CA ARG A 512 -71.45 9.80 -18.31
C ARG A 512 -71.84 9.53 -16.87
N GLU A 513 -71.49 8.37 -16.33
CA GLU A 513 -71.78 8.00 -14.94
C GLU A 513 -70.84 8.75 -13.99
N LEU A 514 -69.56 8.90 -14.36
CA LEU A 514 -68.62 9.72 -13.62
C LEU A 514 -69.09 11.18 -13.52
N GLN A 515 -69.63 11.75 -14.61
CA GLN A 515 -70.19 13.11 -14.60
C GLN A 515 -71.38 13.24 -13.63
N LYS A 516 -72.25 12.22 -13.61
CA LYS A 516 -73.40 12.17 -12.71
C LYS A 516 -72.99 12.00 -11.24
N MET A 517 -71.92 11.25 -10.97
CA MET A 517 -71.38 11.06 -9.61
C MET A 517 -70.72 12.32 -9.06
N VAL A 518 -70.11 13.16 -9.92
CA VAL A 518 -69.48 14.41 -9.51
C VAL A 518 -70.51 15.52 -9.28
N ASP A 519 -71.58 15.62 -10.08
CA ASP A 519 -72.70 16.56 -9.87
C ASP A 519 -72.28 18.05 -9.65
N ASP A 520 -71.09 18.44 -10.14
CA ASP A 520 -70.62 19.83 -10.19
C ASP A 520 -70.06 20.10 -11.60
N PRO A 521 -70.68 21.01 -12.38
CA PRO A 521 -70.29 21.26 -13.77
C PRO A 521 -68.87 21.81 -13.91
N VAL A 522 -68.33 22.49 -12.88
CA VAL A 522 -66.97 23.03 -12.87
C VAL A 522 -65.95 21.93 -12.64
N LEU A 523 -66.23 21.00 -11.73
CA LEU A 523 -65.36 19.84 -11.47
C LEU A 523 -65.40 18.83 -12.62
N VAL A 524 -66.56 18.62 -13.23
CA VAL A 524 -66.71 17.81 -14.45
C VAL A 524 -65.87 18.39 -15.58
N LYS A 525 -65.99 19.71 -15.83
CA LYS A 525 -65.19 20.38 -16.85
C LYS A 525 -63.70 20.25 -16.54
N PHE A 526 -63.29 20.36 -15.28
CA PHE A 526 -61.90 20.17 -14.87
C PHE A 526 -61.36 18.75 -15.14
N ILE A 527 -62.16 17.70 -14.94
CA ILE A 527 -61.73 16.31 -15.20
C ILE A 527 -61.47 16.10 -16.70
N PHE A 528 -62.44 16.46 -17.55
CA PHE A 528 -62.43 16.11 -18.97
C PHE A 528 -61.72 17.11 -19.89
N GLU A 529 -61.49 18.35 -19.44
CA GLU A 529 -60.79 19.36 -20.23
C GLU A 529 -59.29 19.36 -19.87
N ASP A 530 -58.43 19.11 -20.87
CA ASP A 530 -56.98 19.27 -20.74
C ASP A 530 -56.56 20.66 -21.27
N ARG A 531 -56.80 21.69 -20.46
CA ARG A 531 -56.30 23.05 -20.69
C ARG A 531 -55.33 23.50 -19.60
N ARG A 532 -54.52 24.52 -19.90
CA ARG A 532 -53.70 25.19 -18.88
C ARG A 532 -54.62 26.05 -18.02
N TYR A 533 -54.67 25.76 -16.73
CA TYR A 533 -55.43 26.54 -15.75
C TYR A 533 -54.53 27.61 -15.13
N SER A 534 -55.07 28.81 -14.89
CA SER A 534 -54.36 29.81 -14.09
C SER A 534 -54.31 29.40 -12.62
N MET A 535 -53.39 29.97 -11.84
CA MET A 535 -53.27 29.66 -10.41
C MET A 535 -54.58 29.98 -9.65
N GLU A 536 -55.28 31.05 -10.02
CA GLU A 536 -56.56 31.44 -9.45
C GLU A 536 -57.68 30.43 -9.75
N GLU A 537 -57.74 29.94 -10.99
CA GLU A 537 -58.69 28.89 -11.41
C GLU A 537 -58.43 27.58 -10.66
N VAL A 538 -57.16 27.19 -10.50
CA VAL A 538 -56.76 25.99 -9.75
C VAL A 538 -57.18 26.10 -8.28
N ILE A 539 -56.96 27.25 -7.64
CA ILE A 539 -57.39 27.50 -6.26
C ILE A 539 -58.92 27.43 -6.12
N ALA A 540 -59.67 27.96 -7.09
CA ALA A 540 -61.13 27.88 -7.11
C ALA A 540 -61.62 26.43 -7.22
N VAL A 541 -60.99 25.61 -8.06
CA VAL A 541 -61.26 24.18 -8.18
C VAL A 541 -60.95 23.45 -6.86
N ILE A 542 -59.79 23.69 -6.24
CA ILE A 542 -59.41 23.05 -4.96
C ILE A 542 -60.42 23.38 -3.85
N LYS A 543 -60.86 24.64 -3.74
CA LYS A 543 -61.89 25.04 -2.78
C LYS A 543 -63.20 24.28 -2.99
N ARG A 544 -63.62 24.09 -4.25
CA ARG A 544 -64.81 23.31 -4.61
C ARG A 544 -64.65 21.83 -4.27
N ILE A 545 -63.50 21.22 -4.58
CA ILE A 545 -63.19 19.83 -4.22
C ILE A 545 -63.25 19.63 -2.69
N LYS A 546 -62.82 20.62 -1.91
CA LYS A 546 -62.86 20.55 -0.44
C LYS A 546 -64.28 20.51 0.11
N THR A 547 -65.18 21.33 -0.45
CA THR A 547 -66.61 21.37 -0.09
C THR A 547 -67.40 20.21 -0.69
N TRP A 548 -66.90 19.62 -1.78
CA TRP A 548 -67.53 18.51 -2.47
C TRP A 548 -67.52 17.22 -1.62
N GLY A 549 -68.69 16.58 -1.50
CA GLY A 549 -68.88 15.37 -0.67
C GLY A 549 -68.95 15.62 0.84
N ARG A 550 -68.99 16.88 1.31
CA ARG A 550 -69.37 17.21 2.70
C ARG A 550 -70.88 17.48 2.73
N ARG A 551 -71.68 16.41 2.85
CA ARG A 551 -73.08 16.48 3.28
C ARG A 551 -73.24 15.65 4.54
#